data_AF-A0A2S9FPI1-F1
#
_entry.id   AF-A0A2S9FPI1-F1
#
_cell.length_a   1.000
_cell.length_b   1.000
_cell.length_c   1.000
_cell.angle_alpha   90.00
_cell.angle_beta   90.00
_cell.angle_gamma   90.00
#
_symmetry.space_group_name_H-M   'P 1'
#
loop_
_entity.id
_entity.type
_entity.pdbx_description
1 polymer ?
#
loop_
_entity_poly.entity_id
_entity_poly.type
_entity_poly.pdbx_seq_one_letter_code
_entity_poly.pdbx_strand_id
1 'polypeptide(L)'
;SAEGTSAITGITPVSRLPIWENGGYFVMSSKILDRVTENCDLVEDVCAGLAAEGALYGYKHLGFWKPADTFKERAELEAAYRSGDRPWALWEHAKAVS
;
A
#
# COMPACT_ATOMS: atom_id res chain seq x y z
N SER A 1 45.20 13.25 4.37
CA SER A 1 44.50 12.31 5.25
C SER A 1 43.31 13.00 5.86
N ALA A 2 42.10 12.58 5.50
CA ALA A 2 40.86 13.00 6.14
C ALA A 2 39.98 11.75 6.20
N GLU A 3 40.05 11.05 7.33
CA GLU A 3 39.15 9.95 7.65
C GLU A 3 37.76 10.53 7.86
N GLY A 4 36.84 10.26 6.93
CA GLY A 4 35.43 10.59 7.11
C GLY A 4 34.88 9.77 8.26
N THR A 5 34.54 10.41 9.37
CA THR A 5 33.95 9.74 10.54
C THR A 5 32.65 9.05 10.17
N SER A 6 32.58 7.74 10.38
CA SER A 6 31.38 6.89 10.24
C SER A 6 30.28 7.19 11.29
N ALA A 7 30.19 8.42 11.77
CA ALA A 7 29.31 8.82 12.85
C ALA A 7 27.85 8.94 12.35
N ILE A 8 26.97 8.16 12.95
CA ILE A 8 25.52 8.20 12.68
C ILE A 8 24.93 9.37 13.47
N THR A 9 24.26 10.30 12.78
CA THR A 9 23.66 11.51 13.38
C THR A 9 22.16 11.40 13.64
N GLY A 10 21.52 10.33 13.18
CA GLY A 10 20.09 10.11 13.40
C GLY A 10 19.59 8.78 12.86
N ILE A 11 18.43 8.36 13.38
CA ILE A 11 17.68 7.18 12.93
C ILE A 11 16.23 7.62 12.76
N THR A 12 15.65 7.33 11.59
CA THR A 12 14.26 7.67 11.27
C THR A 12 13.49 6.40 10.92
N PRO A 13 12.33 6.15 11.54
CA PRO A 13 11.46 5.05 11.14
C PRO A 13 10.99 5.25 9.69
N VAL A 14 10.90 4.16 8.93
CA VAL A 14 10.44 4.19 7.53
C VAL A 14 9.05 4.86 7.40
N SER A 15 8.19 4.69 8.40
CA SER A 15 6.85 5.30 8.47
C SER A 15 6.83 6.84 8.49
N ARG A 16 7.99 7.50 8.68
CA ARG A 16 8.12 8.96 8.61
C ARG A 16 8.73 9.46 7.30
N LEU A 17 9.11 8.56 6.39
CA LEU A 17 9.63 8.95 5.09
C LEU A 17 8.46 9.40 4.18
N PRO A 18 8.65 10.41 3.33
CA PRO A 18 7.61 10.89 2.42
C PRO A 18 7.47 9.98 1.18
N ILE A 19 7.38 8.67 1.41
CA ILE A 19 7.31 7.64 0.36
C ILE A 19 5.85 7.17 0.26
N TRP A 20 5.38 6.99 -0.97
CA TRP A 20 4.10 6.35 -1.25
C TRP A 20 4.35 4.92 -1.70
N GLU A 21 3.51 4.00 -1.23
CA GLU A 21 3.60 2.59 -1.53
C GLU A 21 2.40 2.14 -2.37
N ASN A 22 2.54 1.01 -3.07
CA ASN A 22 1.42 0.37 -3.74
C ASN A 22 0.51 -0.30 -2.69
N GLY A 23 -0.71 0.24 -2.53
CA GLY A 23 -1.68 -0.27 -1.55
C GLY A 23 -2.50 -1.49 -2.01
N GLY A 24 -2.24 -2.04 -3.20
CA GLY A 24 -2.84 -3.27 -3.72
C GLY A 24 -4.18 -3.12 -4.46
N TYR A 25 -4.77 -1.92 -4.50
CA TYR A 25 -6.04 -1.66 -5.18
C TYR A 25 -5.82 -1.08 -6.58
N PHE A 26 -6.21 -1.85 -7.61
CA PHE A 26 -6.02 -1.48 -9.01
C PHE A 26 -7.36 -1.26 -9.72
N VAL A 27 -7.43 -0.23 -10.56
CA VAL A 27 -8.49 -0.01 -11.55
C VAL A 27 -7.87 -0.15 -12.92
N MET A 28 -8.29 -1.14 -13.69
CA MET A 28 -7.63 -1.52 -14.94
C MET A 28 -8.67 -1.71 -16.05
N SER A 29 -8.31 -1.33 -17.28
CA SER A 29 -9.08 -1.73 -18.45
C SER A 29 -8.85 -3.20 -18.78
N SER A 30 -9.81 -3.85 -19.43
CA SER A 30 -9.71 -5.27 -19.82
C SER A 30 -8.52 -5.59 -20.73
N LYS A 31 -7.97 -4.59 -21.46
CA LYS A 31 -6.75 -4.73 -22.28
C LYS A 31 -5.54 -5.21 -21.48
N ILE A 32 -5.55 -5.09 -20.15
CA ILE A 32 -4.49 -5.61 -19.30
C ILE A 32 -4.33 -7.13 -19.43
N LEU A 33 -5.41 -7.84 -19.74
CA LEU A 33 -5.41 -9.29 -19.86
C LEU A 33 -4.53 -9.78 -21.02
N ASP A 34 -4.31 -8.96 -22.04
CA ASP A 34 -3.41 -9.27 -23.16
C ASP A 34 -1.92 -9.26 -22.74
N ARG A 35 -1.61 -8.67 -21.57
CA ARG A 35 -0.24 -8.58 -21.01
C ARG A 35 0.01 -9.58 -19.88
N VAL A 36 -1.04 -10.10 -19.26
CA VAL A 36 -0.92 -11.06 -18.16
C VAL A 36 -0.70 -12.45 -18.73
N THR A 37 0.44 -13.05 -18.41
CA THR A 37 0.77 -14.44 -18.77
C THR A 37 0.76 -15.32 -17.53
N GLU A 38 0.72 -16.65 -17.70
CA GLU A 38 0.54 -17.62 -16.62
C GLU A 38 1.53 -17.46 -15.44
N ASN A 39 2.75 -16.98 -15.72
CA ASN A 39 3.81 -16.85 -14.72
C ASN A 39 4.29 -15.41 -14.51
N CYS A 40 3.54 -14.40 -14.99
CA CYS A 40 3.96 -13.01 -14.79
C CYS A 40 3.56 -12.49 -13.41
N ASP A 41 4.39 -11.62 -12.85
CA ASP A 41 4.02 -10.78 -11.73
C ASP A 41 3.31 -9.52 -12.23
N LEU A 42 2.12 -9.25 -11.69
CA LEU A 42 1.33 -8.09 -12.10
C LEU A 42 2.07 -6.77 -11.86
N VAL A 43 2.82 -6.66 -10.76
CA VAL A 43 3.51 -5.44 -10.35
C VAL A 43 4.86 -5.34 -11.06
N GLU A 44 5.70 -6.37 -10.96
CA GLU A 44 7.06 -6.34 -11.50
C GLU A 44 7.10 -6.39 -13.02
N ASP A 45 6.23 -7.17 -13.68
CA ASP A 45 6.26 -7.30 -15.13
C ASP A 45 5.30 -6.31 -15.79
N VAL A 46 4.01 -6.42 -15.46
CA VAL A 46 2.95 -5.71 -16.20
C VAL A 46 2.92 -4.23 -15.84
N CYS A 47 2.90 -3.88 -14.54
CA CYS A 47 2.88 -2.49 -14.11
C CYS A 47 4.19 -1.77 -14.48
N ALA A 48 5.35 -2.43 -14.39
CA ALA A 48 6.61 -1.83 -14.82
C ALA A 48 6.59 -1.48 -16.32
N GLY A 49 6.09 -2.38 -17.17
CA GLY A 49 5.92 -2.13 -18.60
C GLY A 49 4.96 -0.96 -18.88
N LEU A 50 3.81 -0.91 -18.19
CA LEU A 50 2.88 0.21 -18.31
C LEU A 50 3.49 1.54 -17.83
N ALA A 51 4.30 1.52 -16.78
CA ALA A 51 4.98 2.71 -16.29
C ALA A 51 5.98 3.25 -17.34
N ALA A 52 6.75 2.36 -17.97
CA ALA A 52 7.67 2.72 -19.05
C ALA A 52 6.95 3.35 -20.27
N GLU A 53 5.70 2.97 -20.49
CA GLU A 53 4.84 3.51 -21.56
C GLU A 53 4.04 4.76 -21.17
N GLY A 54 4.12 5.22 -19.92
CA GLY A 54 3.29 6.32 -19.42
C GLY A 54 1.80 5.98 -19.27
N ALA A 55 1.47 4.69 -19.18
CA ALA A 55 0.11 4.17 -19.06
C ALA A 55 -0.26 3.74 -17.63
N LEU A 56 0.64 3.90 -16.66
CA LEU A 56 0.39 3.64 -15.23
C LEU A 56 0.24 4.96 -14.45
N TYR A 57 -0.80 5.04 -13.64
CA TYR A 57 -1.11 6.24 -12.84
C TYR A 57 -1.24 5.87 -11.36
N GLY A 58 -0.70 6.72 -10.49
CA GLY A 58 -0.85 6.59 -9.04
C GLY A 58 -2.02 7.42 -8.51
N TYR A 59 -2.90 6.80 -7.73
CA TYR A 59 -3.93 7.50 -6.97
C TYR A 59 -3.55 7.52 -5.48
N LYS A 60 -3.46 8.71 -4.89
CA LYS A 60 -3.10 8.88 -3.47
C LYS A 60 -4.32 8.65 -2.59
N HIS A 61 -4.34 7.54 -1.86
CA HIS A 61 -5.30 7.31 -0.78
C HIS A 61 -4.79 7.95 0.51
N LEU A 62 -5.57 8.88 1.05
CA LEU A 62 -5.24 9.60 2.30
C LEU A 62 -6.00 9.06 3.52
N GLY A 63 -6.89 8.10 3.30
CA GLY A 63 -7.65 7.45 4.38
C GLY A 63 -6.87 6.33 5.05
N PHE A 64 -7.55 5.59 5.92
CA PHE A 64 -6.98 4.41 6.56
C PHE A 64 -6.60 3.35 5.52
N TRP A 65 -5.40 2.79 5.67
CA TRP A 65 -4.92 1.60 4.98
C TRP A 65 -3.96 0.85 5.91
N LYS A 66 -4.06 -0.49 5.93
CA LYS A 66 -3.17 -1.35 6.71
C LYS A 66 -3.12 -2.75 6.10
N PRO A 67 -1.94 -3.36 5.94
CA PRO A 67 -1.83 -4.75 5.50
C PRO A 67 -2.11 -5.72 6.66
N ALA A 68 -2.15 -7.01 6.35
CA ALA A 68 -2.39 -8.08 7.32
C ALA A 68 -1.41 -9.24 7.11
N ASP A 69 -0.15 -8.91 6.82
CA ASP A 69 0.88 -9.86 6.40
C ASP A 69 1.54 -10.54 7.59
N THR A 70 1.69 -9.81 8.69
CA THR A 70 2.29 -10.31 9.92
C THR A 70 1.24 -10.62 11.00
N PHE A 71 1.61 -11.46 11.96
CA PHE A 71 0.79 -11.71 13.14
C PHE A 71 0.46 -10.42 13.91
N LYS A 72 1.45 -9.53 14.03
CA LYS A 72 1.30 -8.25 14.72
C LYS A 72 0.23 -7.38 14.05
N GLU A 73 0.27 -7.25 12.72
CA GLU A 73 -0.71 -6.44 11.99
C GLU A 73 -2.13 -7.01 12.10
N ARG A 74 -2.27 -8.34 12.02
CA ARG A 74 -3.56 -9.00 12.24
C ARG A 74 -4.10 -8.77 13.65
N ALA A 75 -3.25 -8.89 14.67
CA ALA A 75 -3.64 -8.64 16.05
C ALA A 75 -4.06 -7.18 16.27
N GLU A 76 -3.38 -6.23 15.64
CA GLU A 76 -3.75 -4.80 15.68
C GLU A 76 -5.10 -4.55 15.00
N LEU A 77 -5.34 -5.13 13.81
CA LEU A 77 -6.64 -5.03 13.12
C LEU A 77 -7.79 -5.66 13.93
N GLU A 78 -7.55 -6.80 14.56
CA GLU A 78 -8.54 -7.48 15.42
C GLU A 78 -8.85 -6.66 16.68
N ALA A 79 -7.83 -6.08 17.33
CA ALA A 79 -8.04 -5.23 18.50
C ALA A 79 -8.85 -3.97 18.14
N ALA A 80 -8.52 -3.34 17.02
CA ALA A 80 -9.24 -2.18 16.46
C ALA A 80 -10.68 -2.55 16.09
N TYR A 81 -10.90 -3.74 15.52
CA TYR A 81 -12.25 -4.24 15.28
C TYR A 81 -13.04 -4.41 16.59
N ARG A 82 -12.46 -5.02 17.62
CA ARG A 82 -13.11 -5.26 18.92
C ARG A 82 -13.42 -3.98 19.69
N SER A 83 -12.58 -2.96 19.58
CA SER A 83 -12.81 -1.65 20.21
C SER A 83 -13.87 -0.82 19.49
N GLY A 84 -14.22 -1.18 18.25
CA GLY A 84 -15.10 -0.40 17.38
C GLY A 84 -14.38 0.66 16.53
N ASP A 85 -13.07 0.81 16.69
CA ASP A 85 -12.23 1.69 15.85
C ASP A 85 -11.84 0.98 14.55
N ARG A 86 -12.83 0.77 13.68
CA ARG A 86 -12.70 0.02 12.42
C ARG A 86 -13.04 0.92 11.23
N PRO A 87 -12.15 1.87 10.86
CA PRO A 87 -12.40 2.82 9.79
C PRO A 87 -12.60 2.18 8.40
N TRP A 88 -12.20 0.92 8.22
CA TRP A 88 -12.47 0.15 7.00
C TRP A 88 -13.91 -0.39 6.91
N ALA A 89 -14.63 -0.48 8.04
CA ALA A 89 -15.99 -1.00 8.11
C ALA A 89 -17.05 0.04 7.71
N LEU A 90 -16.93 0.59 6.50
CA LEU A 90 -17.77 1.68 6.01
C LEU A 90 -19.27 1.33 5.96
N TRP A 91 -19.61 0.04 5.84
CA TRP A 91 -21.00 -0.43 5.81
C TRP A 91 -21.75 -0.24 7.14
N GLU A 92 -21.05 -0.07 8.26
CA GLU A 92 -21.71 0.17 9.56
C GLU A 92 -22.24 1.60 9.66
N HIS A 93 -21.57 2.55 9.00
CA HIS A 93 -21.98 3.95 8.95
C HIS A 93 -23.23 4.15 8.09
N ALA A 94 -23.39 3.32 7.04
CA ALA A 94 -24.55 3.38 6.15
C ALA A 94 -25.88 2.99 6.84
N LYS A 95 -25.83 2.23 7.94
CA LYS A 95 -27.04 1.84 8.70
C LYS A 95 -27.54 2.91 9.67
N ALA A 96 -26.77 3.96 9.94
CA ALA A 96 -27.16 5.02 10.87
C ALA A 96 -28.07 6.10 10.24
N VAL A 97 -28.29 6.02 8.92
CA VAL A 97 -29.22 6.89 8.17
C VAL A 97 -30.38 6.04 7.67
N SER A 98 -31.23 5.60 8.61
CA SER A 98 -32.59 5.09 8.34
C SER A 98 -33.53 5.49 9.45
#